data_AF-A0A934R1U4-F1
#
_entry.id   AF-A0A934R1U4-F1
#
_cell.length_a   1.000
_cell.length_b   1.000
_cell.length_c   1.000
_cell.angle_alpha   90.00
_cell.angle_beta   90.00
_cell.angle_gamma   90.00
#
_symmetry.space_group_name_H-M   'P 1'
#
loop_
_entity.id
_entity.type
_entity.pdbx_description
1 polymer ?
#
loop_
_entity_poly.entity_id
_entity_poly.type
_entity_poly.pdbx_seq_one_letter_code
_entity_poly.pdbx_strand_id
1 'polypeptide(L)'
;MRILPTLLPVLLLTSAFAQTEPAAEAPGASAKEAALDNLLSERNSDKALEEVIEAARKNGISEQAILEARFLYHVDRREDDEVAAMLPEFTKQSESFKLADSAIFSVREDWLAVCEYVQAIAALKKSDKAGFKTHITEAFWLSPRQASAFAPHIERMRLEESMSSVKIDFETKLASVTGGDPVALKSLLKDNKAMIMQFWSPSSRESEATLPDYAIAAKALGEKGIAMVTIIPDDSAKALADARRMIAPLGAKPPGAWLVDQKENPLARQLRVQALPLFVLVSKEGRVLFNGDPTDDGLWDALLKIDPQIQRPESHGIGE
;
A
#
# COMPACT_ATOMS: atom_id res chain seq x y z
N MET A 1 -67.43 -53.60 14.27
CA MET A 1 -68.37 -54.53 13.59
C MET A 1 -69.47 -53.68 12.94
N ARG A 2 -69.56 -53.61 11.59
CA ARG A 2 -70.60 -52.90 10.79
C ARG A 2 -70.69 -51.36 11.00
N ILE A 3 -71.13 -50.50 10.06
CA ILE A 3 -71.29 -50.53 8.58
C ILE A 3 -71.26 -49.05 8.06
N LEU A 4 -71.04 -48.84 6.75
CA LEU A 4 -71.13 -47.58 5.96
C LEU A 4 -72.52 -46.88 6.03
N PRO A 5 -72.77 -45.71 5.40
CA PRO A 5 -71.88 -44.78 4.66
C PRO A 5 -71.81 -43.39 5.41
N THR A 6 -71.87 -42.15 4.90
CA THR A 6 -72.07 -41.43 3.59
C THR A 6 -71.59 -39.96 3.79
N LEU A 7 -71.40 -39.02 2.85
CA LEU A 7 -71.49 -38.92 1.37
C LEU A 7 -70.42 -37.88 0.90
N LEU A 8 -70.78 -36.88 0.09
CA LEU A 8 -70.03 -35.68 -0.31
C LEU A 8 -71.06 -34.53 -0.58
N PRO A 9 -70.67 -33.24 -0.59
CA PRO A 9 -70.20 -32.65 -1.85
C PRO A 9 -69.04 -31.63 -1.71
N VAL A 10 -68.50 -31.23 -2.86
CA VAL A 10 -67.40 -30.25 -3.02
C VAL A 10 -67.89 -28.82 -2.81
N LEU A 11 -67.04 -27.96 -2.23
CA LEU A 11 -67.15 -26.51 -2.34
C LEU A 11 -65.76 -25.93 -2.65
N LEU A 12 -65.66 -25.11 -3.69
CA LEU A 12 -64.39 -24.63 -4.25
C LEU A 12 -63.81 -23.47 -3.40
N LEU A 13 -62.57 -23.63 -2.95
CA LEU A 13 -61.77 -22.55 -2.37
C LEU A 13 -61.28 -21.62 -3.49
N THR A 14 -61.79 -20.39 -3.52
CA THR A 14 -61.22 -19.31 -4.34
C THR A 14 -60.13 -18.59 -3.53
N SER A 15 -58.92 -18.59 -4.05
CA SER A 15 -57.77 -17.93 -3.43
C SER A 15 -57.91 -16.41 -3.54
N ALA A 16 -58.39 -15.76 -2.48
CA ALA A 16 -58.33 -14.31 -2.35
C ALA A 16 -56.85 -13.89 -2.20
N PHE A 17 -56.23 -13.46 -3.30
CA PHE A 17 -54.92 -12.82 -3.26
C PHE A 17 -55.01 -11.57 -2.38
N ALA A 18 -54.23 -11.53 -1.30
CA ALA A 18 -53.93 -10.27 -0.65
C ALA A 18 -53.19 -9.38 -1.65
N GLN A 19 -53.79 -8.25 -2.01
CA GLN A 19 -53.11 -7.25 -2.81
C GLN A 19 -51.98 -6.66 -1.96
N THR A 20 -50.74 -6.98 -2.32
CA THR A 20 -49.59 -6.20 -1.88
C THR A 20 -49.74 -4.80 -2.45
N GLU A 21 -49.99 -3.82 -1.59
CA GLU A 21 -49.74 -2.44 -1.94
C GLU A 21 -48.27 -2.34 -2.40
N PRO A 22 -47.98 -1.67 -3.53
CA PRO A 22 -46.60 -1.47 -3.94
C PRO A 22 -45.91 -0.65 -2.84
N ALA A 23 -44.88 -1.24 -2.24
CA ALA A 23 -44.05 -0.51 -1.28
C ALA A 23 -43.52 0.75 -1.96
N ALA A 24 -43.72 1.91 -1.32
CA ALA A 24 -43.22 3.17 -1.85
C ALA A 24 -41.70 3.06 -2.06
N GLU A 25 -41.24 3.34 -3.27
CA GLU A 25 -39.82 3.42 -3.57
C GLU A 25 -39.18 4.46 -2.64
N ALA A 26 -38.02 4.14 -2.08
CA ALA A 26 -37.23 5.13 -1.35
C ALA A 26 -36.93 6.31 -2.29
N PRO A 27 -36.94 7.57 -1.83
CA PRO A 27 -36.63 8.70 -2.68
C PRO A 27 -35.27 8.52 -3.33
N GLY A 28 -35.22 8.47 -4.66
CA GLY A 28 -33.96 8.42 -5.39
C GLY A 28 -33.13 9.66 -5.06
N ALA A 29 -31.82 9.46 -4.86
CA ALA A 29 -30.89 10.53 -4.53
C ALA A 29 -31.02 11.70 -5.52
N SER A 30 -31.04 12.92 -5.02
CA SER A 30 -31.10 14.10 -5.89
C SER A 30 -29.87 14.18 -6.80
N ALA A 31 -29.98 14.88 -7.92
CA ALA A 31 -28.86 15.07 -8.85
C ALA A 31 -27.61 15.67 -8.18
N LYS A 32 -27.78 16.42 -7.08
CA LYS A 32 -26.67 16.94 -6.26
C LYS A 32 -26.05 15.86 -5.37
N GLU A 33 -26.85 15.04 -4.70
CA GLU A 33 -26.35 13.93 -3.87
C GLU A 33 -25.64 12.88 -4.74
N ALA A 34 -26.23 12.49 -5.87
CA ALA A 34 -25.59 11.58 -6.82
C ALA A 34 -24.30 12.16 -7.43
N ALA A 35 -24.23 13.47 -7.69
CA ALA A 35 -22.99 14.10 -8.17
C ALA A 35 -21.90 14.14 -7.09
N LEU A 36 -22.27 14.26 -5.80
CA LEU A 36 -21.31 14.19 -4.69
C LEU A 36 -20.81 12.76 -4.47
N ASP A 37 -21.70 11.77 -4.53
CA ASP A 37 -21.37 10.34 -4.34
C ASP A 37 -20.40 9.83 -5.42
N ASN A 38 -20.65 10.18 -6.69
CA ASN A 38 -19.72 9.91 -7.79
C ASN A 38 -18.36 10.59 -7.58
N LEU A 39 -18.36 11.86 -7.16
CA LEU A 39 -17.14 12.64 -6.91
C LEU A 39 -16.30 12.07 -5.76
N LEU A 40 -16.94 11.56 -4.70
CA LEU A 40 -16.26 10.94 -3.56
C LEU A 40 -15.81 9.50 -3.82
N SER A 41 -16.40 8.81 -4.81
CA SER A 41 -16.14 7.40 -5.12
C SER A 41 -15.15 7.16 -6.28
N GLU A 42 -14.95 8.12 -7.18
CA GLU A 42 -14.03 7.98 -8.33
C GLU A 42 -12.57 7.85 -7.88
N ARG A 43 -11.85 6.81 -8.36
CA ARG A 43 -10.42 6.55 -8.07
C ARG A 43 -9.61 6.05 -9.28
N ASN A 44 -10.26 5.84 -10.42
CA ASN A 44 -9.74 5.14 -11.59
C ASN A 44 -8.66 5.96 -12.31
N SER A 45 -8.96 7.21 -12.69
CA SER A 45 -8.04 8.04 -13.50
C SER A 45 -8.34 9.53 -13.44
N ASP A 46 -7.32 10.36 -13.63
CA ASP A 46 -7.41 11.82 -13.58
C ASP A 46 -8.45 12.36 -14.57
N LYS A 47 -8.57 11.72 -15.74
CA LYS A 47 -9.59 12.05 -16.76
C LYS A 47 -11.01 11.79 -16.25
N ALA A 48 -11.23 10.69 -15.53
CA ALA A 48 -12.53 10.38 -14.93
C ALA A 48 -12.82 11.31 -13.74
N LEU A 49 -11.80 11.64 -12.94
CA LEU A 49 -11.89 12.63 -11.87
C LEU A 49 -12.34 14.01 -12.40
N GLU A 50 -11.69 14.53 -13.44
CA GLU A 50 -12.10 15.80 -14.06
C GLU A 50 -13.52 15.74 -14.64
N GLU A 51 -13.93 14.60 -15.21
CA GLU A 51 -15.30 14.41 -15.70
C GLU A 51 -16.35 14.44 -14.57
N VAL A 52 -16.08 13.83 -13.40
CA VAL A 52 -16.98 13.92 -12.24
C VAL A 52 -16.92 15.26 -11.52
N ILE A 53 -15.77 15.95 -11.47
CA ILE A 53 -15.65 17.33 -10.97
C ILE A 53 -16.50 18.27 -11.82
N GLU A 54 -16.42 18.15 -13.14
CA GLU A 54 -17.22 18.95 -14.06
C GLU A 54 -18.71 18.62 -13.99
N ALA A 55 -19.10 17.39 -13.62
CA ALA A 55 -20.48 17.06 -13.29
C ALA A 55 -20.92 17.65 -11.93
N ALA A 56 -20.05 17.61 -10.92
CA ALA A 56 -20.29 18.16 -9.59
C ALA A 56 -20.53 19.67 -9.59
N ARG A 57 -19.70 20.43 -10.33
CA ARG A 57 -19.89 21.88 -10.54
C ARG A 57 -21.26 22.20 -11.14
N LYS A 58 -21.66 21.46 -12.19
CA LYS A 58 -22.96 21.64 -12.86
C LYS A 58 -24.17 21.35 -11.97
N ASN A 59 -23.99 20.53 -10.92
CA ASN A 59 -25.01 20.21 -9.92
C ASN A 59 -24.90 21.05 -8.62
N GLY A 60 -24.04 22.08 -8.60
CA GLY A 60 -23.93 23.01 -7.47
C GLY A 60 -23.26 22.42 -6.22
N ILE A 61 -22.30 21.51 -6.40
CA ILE A 61 -21.31 21.16 -5.37
C ILE A 61 -20.37 22.35 -5.14
N SER A 62 -19.87 22.53 -3.92
CA SER A 62 -18.95 23.61 -3.56
C SER A 62 -17.53 23.30 -4.07
N GLU A 63 -16.75 24.33 -4.44
CA GLU A 63 -15.32 24.15 -4.72
C GLU A 63 -14.55 23.63 -3.47
N GLN A 64 -15.09 23.85 -2.26
CA GLN A 64 -14.56 23.24 -1.04
C GLN A 64 -14.73 21.72 -1.04
N ALA A 65 -15.93 21.20 -1.33
CA ALA A 65 -16.17 19.76 -1.44
C ALA A 65 -15.39 19.13 -2.62
N ILE A 66 -15.15 19.87 -3.70
CA ILE A 66 -14.28 19.45 -4.81
C ILE A 66 -12.81 19.36 -4.37
N LEU A 67 -12.31 20.32 -3.58
CA LEU A 67 -10.97 20.27 -3.00
C LEU A 67 -10.82 19.11 -2.00
N GLU A 68 -11.82 18.89 -1.15
CA GLU A 68 -11.92 17.77 -0.21
C GLU A 68 -11.89 16.41 -0.93
N ALA A 69 -12.65 16.27 -2.03
CA ALA A 69 -12.67 15.04 -2.83
C ALA A 69 -11.35 14.79 -3.58
N ARG A 70 -10.75 15.81 -4.21
CA ARG A 70 -9.42 15.72 -4.83
C ARG A 70 -8.34 15.29 -3.83
N PHE A 71 -8.43 15.76 -2.59
CA PHE A 71 -7.50 15.35 -1.55
C PHE A 71 -7.64 13.85 -1.21
N LEU A 72 -8.87 13.34 -1.04
CA LEU A 72 -9.08 11.90 -0.84
C LEU A 72 -8.63 11.06 -2.05
N TYR A 73 -8.88 11.53 -3.27
CA TYR A 73 -8.41 10.87 -4.49
C TYR A 73 -6.90 10.60 -4.45
N HIS A 74 -6.09 11.65 -4.22
CA HIS A 74 -4.63 11.53 -4.18
C HIS A 74 -4.13 10.76 -2.94
N VAL A 75 -4.79 10.90 -1.78
CA VAL A 75 -4.42 10.16 -0.55
C VAL A 75 -4.66 8.65 -0.70
N ASP A 76 -5.83 8.24 -1.20
CA ASP A 76 -6.14 6.81 -1.38
C ASP A 76 -5.22 6.16 -2.44
N ARG A 77 -4.75 6.96 -3.41
CA ARG A 77 -3.77 6.57 -4.44
C ARG A 77 -2.31 6.72 -4.00
N ARG A 78 -2.04 7.22 -2.79
CA ARG A 78 -0.70 7.48 -2.20
C ARG A 78 0.16 8.48 -3.00
N GLU A 79 -0.48 9.39 -3.71
CA GLU A 79 0.13 10.42 -4.55
C GLU A 79 0.61 11.61 -3.70
N ASP A 80 1.52 11.35 -2.75
CA ASP A 80 2.10 12.33 -1.81
C ASP A 80 2.59 13.61 -2.52
N ASP A 81 3.09 13.44 -3.74
CA ASP A 81 3.66 14.50 -4.55
C ASP A 81 2.60 15.49 -5.09
N GLU A 82 1.37 15.02 -5.34
CA GLU A 82 0.20 15.83 -5.70
C GLU A 82 -0.51 16.39 -4.46
N VAL A 83 -0.61 15.61 -3.37
CA VAL A 83 -1.07 16.11 -2.06
C VAL A 83 -0.25 17.33 -1.63
N ALA A 84 1.08 17.30 -1.80
CA ALA A 84 1.95 18.44 -1.58
C ALA A 84 1.70 19.63 -2.53
N ALA A 85 1.26 19.38 -3.77
CA ALA A 85 0.96 20.42 -4.76
C ALA A 85 -0.34 21.18 -4.44
N MET A 86 -1.31 20.54 -3.77
CA MET A 86 -2.57 21.16 -3.34
C MET A 86 -2.42 22.22 -2.23
N LEU A 87 -1.24 22.34 -1.59
CA LEU A 87 -1.02 23.25 -0.45
C LEU A 87 -1.54 24.70 -0.68
N PRO A 88 -1.29 25.38 -1.82
CA PRO A 88 -1.77 26.75 -2.01
C PRO A 88 -3.31 26.86 -2.02
N GLU A 89 -4.00 25.82 -2.48
CA GLU A 89 -5.47 25.75 -2.47
C GLU A 89 -6.00 25.55 -1.04
N PHE A 90 -5.39 24.64 -0.27
CA PHE A 90 -5.70 24.45 1.15
C PHE A 90 -5.45 25.70 1.99
N THR A 91 -4.30 26.37 1.81
CA THR A 91 -3.99 27.64 2.49
C THR A 91 -5.08 28.68 2.22
N LYS A 92 -5.44 28.90 0.96
CA LYS A 92 -6.50 29.84 0.56
C LYS A 92 -7.88 29.43 1.10
N GLN A 93 -8.22 28.14 1.09
CA GLN A 93 -9.51 27.67 1.58
C GLN A 93 -9.62 27.80 3.11
N SER A 94 -8.51 27.67 3.84
CA SER A 94 -8.50 27.78 5.31
C SER A 94 -9.06 29.11 5.84
N GLU A 95 -8.82 30.22 5.13
CA GLU A 95 -9.32 31.56 5.45
C GLU A 95 -10.85 31.69 5.39
N SER A 96 -11.51 30.80 4.62
CA SER A 96 -12.94 30.90 4.30
C SER A 96 -13.73 29.61 4.56
N PHE A 97 -13.09 28.58 5.16
CA PHE A 97 -13.68 27.27 5.38
C PHE A 97 -14.99 27.33 6.18
N LYS A 98 -16.02 26.67 5.64
CA LYS A 98 -17.32 26.50 6.28
C LYS A 98 -17.64 25.02 6.44
N LEU A 99 -18.01 24.65 7.66
CA LEU A 99 -18.43 23.29 7.97
C LEU A 99 -19.76 22.88 7.28
N ALA A 100 -20.58 23.86 6.86
CA ALA A 100 -21.82 23.61 6.12
C ALA A 100 -21.61 23.38 4.61
N ASP A 101 -20.44 23.75 4.06
CA ASP A 101 -20.06 23.53 2.66
C ASP A 101 -19.11 22.31 2.52
N SER A 102 -18.86 21.59 3.62
CA SER A 102 -18.02 20.39 3.77
C SER A 102 -18.76 19.14 3.31
N ALA A 103 -18.03 18.24 2.65
CA ALA A 103 -18.50 16.91 2.25
C ALA A 103 -17.96 15.80 3.17
N ILE A 104 -16.73 15.93 3.66
CA ILE A 104 -16.02 14.83 4.36
C ILE A 104 -15.71 15.11 5.83
N PHE A 105 -15.69 16.37 6.25
CA PHE A 105 -15.35 16.76 7.61
C PHE A 105 -16.59 17.07 8.45
N SER A 106 -16.72 16.37 9.59
CA SER A 106 -17.83 16.53 10.54
C SER A 106 -17.62 17.65 11.56
N VAL A 107 -16.36 18.05 11.79
CA VAL A 107 -15.95 19.11 12.71
C VAL A 107 -14.82 19.95 12.07
N ARG A 108 -14.58 21.18 12.57
CA ARG A 108 -13.56 22.09 12.00
C ARG A 108 -12.14 21.56 12.22
N GLU A 109 -11.94 20.79 13.27
CA GLU A 109 -10.67 20.25 13.70
C GLU A 109 -10.12 19.21 12.70
N ASP A 110 -10.97 18.44 12.02
CA ASP A 110 -10.54 17.52 10.95
C ASP A 110 -10.01 18.29 9.71
N TRP A 111 -10.69 19.39 9.33
CA TRP A 111 -10.22 20.26 8.24
C TRP A 111 -8.86 20.89 8.58
N LEU A 112 -8.69 21.36 9.81
CA LEU A 112 -7.41 21.91 10.27
C LEU A 112 -6.32 20.81 10.33
N ALA A 113 -6.66 19.60 10.78
CA ALA A 113 -5.74 18.47 10.76
C ALA A 113 -5.26 18.14 9.35
N VAL A 114 -6.14 18.22 8.34
CA VAL A 114 -5.77 18.03 6.94
C VAL A 114 -4.96 19.20 6.38
N CYS A 115 -5.22 20.45 6.78
CA CYS A 115 -4.37 21.60 6.42
C CYS A 115 -2.93 21.43 6.95
N GLU A 116 -2.79 20.94 8.18
CA GLU A 116 -1.49 20.63 8.78
C GLU A 116 -0.84 19.40 8.10
N TYR A 117 -1.61 18.34 7.81
CA TYR A 117 -1.11 17.18 7.06
C TYR A 117 -0.56 17.56 5.67
N VAL A 118 -1.28 18.38 4.90
CA VAL A 118 -0.84 18.87 3.58
C VAL A 118 0.43 19.72 3.68
N GLN A 119 0.55 20.57 4.71
CA GLN A 119 1.80 21.29 5.01
C GLN A 119 2.95 20.32 5.35
N ALA A 120 2.67 19.24 6.09
CA ALA A 120 3.65 18.23 6.46
C ALA A 120 4.21 17.49 5.23
N ILE A 121 3.34 16.98 4.34
CA ILE A 121 3.77 16.29 3.11
C ILE A 121 4.54 17.26 2.18
N ALA A 122 4.08 18.52 2.06
CA ALA A 122 4.80 19.55 1.32
C ALA A 122 6.15 19.96 1.94
N ALA A 123 6.39 19.69 3.23
CA ALA A 123 7.68 19.84 3.89
C ALA A 123 8.60 18.63 3.62
N LEU A 124 8.09 17.39 3.65
CA LEU A 124 8.84 16.19 3.24
C LEU A 124 9.35 16.31 1.79
N LYS A 125 8.50 16.75 0.86
CA LYS A 125 8.87 17.00 -0.55
C LYS A 125 10.04 17.99 -0.71
N LYS A 126 10.28 18.86 0.29
CA LYS A 126 11.39 19.83 0.36
C LYS A 126 12.56 19.36 1.24
N SER A 127 12.52 18.12 1.74
CA SER A 127 13.42 17.57 2.77
C SER A 127 13.41 18.34 4.11
N ASP A 128 12.40 19.17 4.37
CA ASP A 128 12.25 19.89 5.63
C ASP A 128 11.60 18.99 6.69
N LYS A 129 12.45 18.24 7.38
CA LYS A 129 12.07 17.39 8.51
C LYS A 129 11.56 18.17 9.72
N ALA A 130 11.96 19.44 9.89
CA ALA A 130 11.53 20.27 11.01
C ALA A 130 10.11 20.81 10.76
N GLY A 131 9.82 21.24 9.53
CA GLY A 131 8.49 21.53 9.04
C GLY A 131 7.57 20.32 9.17
N PHE A 132 7.93 19.17 8.56
CA PHE A 132 7.10 17.96 8.65
C PHE A 132 6.81 17.57 10.10
N LYS A 133 7.83 17.54 10.97
CA LYS A 133 7.64 17.14 12.37
C LYS A 133 6.69 18.10 13.11
N THR A 134 6.78 19.40 12.85
CA THR A 134 5.86 20.39 13.43
C THR A 134 4.43 20.11 12.97
N HIS A 135 4.20 20.13 11.66
CA HIS A 135 2.87 20.03 11.06
C HIS A 135 2.20 18.65 11.29
N ILE A 136 2.94 17.54 11.18
CA ILE A 136 2.36 16.20 11.42
C ILE A 136 1.98 15.98 12.90
N THR A 137 2.66 16.66 13.83
CA THR A 137 2.33 16.60 15.26
C THR A 137 1.03 17.37 15.53
N GLU A 138 0.86 18.55 14.93
CA GLU A 138 -0.37 19.33 15.07
C GLU A 138 -1.56 18.63 14.37
N ALA A 139 -1.35 18.05 13.18
CA ALA A 139 -2.36 17.23 12.50
C ALA A 139 -2.86 16.08 13.39
N PHE A 140 -1.93 15.34 14.03
CA PHE A 140 -2.26 14.26 14.97
C PHE A 140 -3.01 14.77 16.20
N TRP A 141 -2.66 15.95 16.73
CA TRP A 141 -3.30 16.55 17.90
C TRP A 141 -4.71 17.06 17.60
N LEU A 142 -4.92 17.64 16.42
CA LEU A 142 -6.22 18.13 15.94
C LEU A 142 -7.19 17.00 15.61
N SER A 143 -6.74 15.93 14.94
CA SER A 143 -7.57 14.75 14.66
C SER A 143 -6.89 13.42 15.02
N PRO A 144 -6.89 13.04 16.32
CA PRO A 144 -6.33 11.75 16.77
C PRO A 144 -7.02 10.51 16.18
N ARG A 145 -8.24 10.67 15.61
CA ARG A 145 -8.96 9.59 14.90
C ARG A 145 -8.34 9.28 13.53
N GLN A 146 -7.63 10.23 12.93
CA GLN A 146 -6.92 10.11 11.65
C GLN A 146 -5.46 9.66 11.82
N ALA A 147 -5.02 9.34 13.05
CA ALA A 147 -3.66 8.91 13.40
C ALA A 147 -3.10 7.79 12.50
N SER A 148 -3.93 6.86 12.03
CA SER A 148 -3.53 5.77 11.14
C SER A 148 -3.17 6.22 9.72
N ALA A 149 -3.68 7.36 9.24
CA ALA A 149 -3.27 7.97 7.98
C ALA A 149 -1.95 8.74 8.13
N PHE A 150 -1.71 9.33 9.30
CA PHE A 150 -0.50 10.14 9.55
C PHE A 150 0.74 9.29 9.89
N ALA A 151 0.54 8.16 10.59
CA ALA A 151 1.63 7.32 11.09
C ALA A 151 2.61 6.81 10.01
N PRO A 152 2.18 6.33 8.81
CA PRO A 152 3.09 5.81 7.79
C PRO A 152 4.18 6.79 7.37
N HIS A 153 3.88 8.09 7.26
CA HIS A 153 4.86 9.12 6.87
C HIS A 153 5.87 9.41 8.00
N ILE A 154 5.41 9.33 9.26
CA ILE A 154 6.28 9.42 10.45
C ILE A 154 7.23 8.21 10.52
N GLU A 155 6.71 7.02 10.24
CA GLU A 155 7.50 5.78 10.22
C GLU A 155 8.51 5.75 9.07
N ARG A 156 8.08 6.11 7.85
CA ARG A 156 8.94 6.22 6.66
C ARG A 156 10.11 7.17 6.92
N MET A 157 9.85 8.41 7.36
CA MET A 157 10.92 9.38 7.61
C MET A 157 11.86 8.93 8.75
N ARG A 158 11.33 8.35 9.84
CA ARG A 158 12.17 7.80 10.93
C ARG A 158 12.99 6.58 10.49
N LEU A 159 12.50 5.80 9.54
CA LEU A 159 13.23 4.68 8.93
C LEU A 159 14.37 5.22 8.05
N GLU A 160 14.10 6.17 7.15
CA GLU A 160 15.10 6.87 6.34
C GLU A 160 16.22 7.50 7.19
N GLU A 161 15.86 8.25 8.25
CA GLU A 161 16.83 8.82 9.20
C GLU A 161 17.77 7.76 9.74
N SER A 162 17.21 6.62 10.14
CA SER A 162 17.95 5.52 10.76
C SER A 162 18.84 4.82 9.73
N MET A 163 18.30 4.55 8.54
CA MET A 163 19.00 3.90 7.43
C MET A 163 20.12 4.78 6.84
N SER A 164 20.03 6.11 6.93
CA SER A 164 21.08 7.03 6.46
C SER A 164 22.45 6.80 7.13
N SER A 165 22.44 6.23 8.34
CA SER A 165 23.64 5.86 9.11
C SER A 165 24.10 4.40 8.90
N VAL A 166 23.26 3.57 8.26
CA VAL A 166 23.54 2.15 8.06
C VAL A 166 24.49 1.95 6.89
N LYS A 167 25.56 1.20 7.16
CA LYS A 167 26.43 0.63 6.14
C LYS A 167 26.43 -0.88 6.25
N ILE A 168 26.11 -1.56 5.17
CA ILE A 168 26.22 -3.01 5.05
C ILE A 168 27.70 -3.41 4.95
N ASP A 169 28.11 -4.38 5.77
CA ASP A 169 29.36 -5.11 5.54
C ASP A 169 29.11 -6.22 4.52
N PHE A 170 29.72 -6.12 3.34
CA PHE A 170 29.60 -7.14 2.30
C PHE A 170 30.55 -8.33 2.50
N GLU A 171 31.52 -8.27 3.42
CA GLU A 171 32.31 -9.44 3.82
C GLU A 171 31.49 -10.44 4.66
N THR A 172 30.31 -10.01 5.15
CA THR A 172 29.29 -10.84 5.80
C THR A 172 29.03 -12.10 5.00
N LYS A 173 29.16 -13.25 5.67
CA LYS A 173 28.82 -14.59 5.14
C LYS A 173 27.53 -15.08 5.77
N LEU A 174 26.64 -15.60 4.93
CA LEU A 174 25.34 -16.16 5.30
C LEU A 174 25.27 -17.62 4.86
N ALA A 175 24.53 -18.45 5.62
CA ALA A 175 24.35 -19.86 5.25
C ALA A 175 23.37 -19.98 4.07
N SER A 176 23.63 -20.91 3.16
CA SER A 176 22.74 -21.20 2.01
C SER A 176 21.51 -22.01 2.45
N VAL A 177 20.31 -21.53 2.12
CA VAL A 177 19.04 -22.27 2.35
C VAL A 177 19.05 -23.58 1.58
N THR A 178 19.51 -23.57 0.33
CA THR A 178 19.62 -24.77 -0.54
C THR A 178 20.82 -25.66 -0.21
N GLY A 179 21.66 -25.29 0.76
CA GLY A 179 22.89 -26.00 1.11
C GLY A 179 24.11 -25.57 0.28
N GLY A 180 25.27 -26.15 0.62
CA GLY A 180 26.58 -25.69 0.14
C GLY A 180 27.28 -24.76 1.14
N ASP A 181 28.43 -24.21 0.75
CA ASP A 181 29.25 -23.34 1.59
C ASP A 181 28.58 -21.97 1.88
N PRO A 182 28.91 -21.30 3.00
CA PRO A 182 28.42 -19.95 3.30
C PRO A 182 28.82 -18.91 2.25
N VAL A 183 27.83 -18.16 1.76
CA VAL A 183 27.98 -17.18 0.67
C VAL A 183 28.33 -15.81 1.26
N ALA A 184 29.39 -15.18 0.77
CA ALA A 184 29.74 -13.79 1.10
C ALA A 184 28.95 -12.82 0.21
N LEU A 185 28.26 -11.83 0.79
CA LEU A 185 27.44 -10.88 0.03
C LEU A 185 28.23 -10.15 -1.08
N LYS A 186 29.51 -9.84 -0.83
CA LYS A 186 30.44 -9.24 -1.80
C LYS A 186 30.61 -10.05 -3.09
N SER A 187 30.49 -11.38 -3.02
CA SER A 187 30.61 -12.24 -4.20
C SER A 187 29.41 -12.11 -5.14
N LEU A 188 28.22 -11.82 -4.59
CA LEU A 188 26.98 -11.56 -5.32
C LEU A 188 26.95 -10.15 -5.93
N LEU A 189 27.64 -9.19 -5.31
CA LEU A 189 27.67 -7.79 -5.73
C LEU A 189 28.72 -7.48 -6.80
N LYS A 190 29.75 -8.34 -6.97
CA LYS A 190 30.94 -8.10 -7.81
C LYS A 190 30.65 -7.44 -9.17
N ASP A 191 29.76 -8.06 -9.94
CA ASP A 191 29.44 -7.65 -11.32
C ASP A 191 28.09 -6.92 -11.40
N ASN A 192 27.38 -6.74 -10.27
CA ASN A 192 26.05 -6.13 -10.17
C ASN A 192 26.11 -4.66 -9.69
N LYS A 193 25.25 -3.79 -10.21
CA LYS A 193 25.15 -2.34 -9.93
C LYS A 193 24.73 -2.03 -8.48
N ALA A 194 23.85 -2.85 -7.92
CA ALA A 194 23.31 -2.76 -6.57
C ALA A 194 22.82 -4.14 -6.10
N MET A 195 22.31 -4.24 -4.87
CA MET A 195 21.71 -5.45 -4.31
C MET A 195 20.33 -5.15 -3.72
N ILE A 196 19.34 -6.03 -3.97
CA ILE A 196 18.10 -6.09 -3.20
C ILE A 196 18.21 -7.25 -2.22
N MET A 197 18.01 -6.95 -0.94
CA MET A 197 17.76 -7.91 0.11
C MET A 197 16.24 -8.01 0.32
N GLN A 198 15.64 -9.10 -0.12
CA GLN A 198 14.28 -9.46 0.25
C GLN A 198 14.34 -10.21 1.59
N PHE A 199 13.69 -9.68 2.62
CA PHE A 199 13.40 -10.45 3.82
C PHE A 199 12.08 -11.21 3.60
N TRP A 200 12.10 -12.51 3.87
CA TRP A 200 11.03 -13.45 3.52
C TRP A 200 10.89 -14.55 4.57
N SER A 201 9.68 -15.08 4.76
CA SER A 201 9.46 -16.25 5.63
C SER A 201 8.41 -17.20 5.08
N PRO A 202 8.60 -18.54 5.18
CA PRO A 202 7.58 -19.52 4.84
C PRO A 202 6.42 -19.58 5.86
N SER A 203 6.45 -18.73 6.90
CA SER A 203 5.35 -18.56 7.86
C SER A 203 4.48 -17.32 7.62
N SER A 204 4.81 -16.48 6.63
CA SER A 204 4.00 -15.33 6.21
C SER A 204 3.21 -15.68 4.94
N ARG A 205 1.91 -15.37 4.94
CA ARG A 205 1.02 -15.63 3.79
C ARG A 205 1.28 -14.65 2.65
N GLU A 206 1.71 -13.46 3.01
CA GLU A 206 2.10 -12.36 2.14
C GLU A 206 3.40 -12.73 1.40
N SER A 207 4.33 -13.38 2.12
CA SER A 207 5.55 -13.97 1.58
C SER A 207 5.26 -15.16 0.65
N GLU A 208 4.26 -15.98 0.96
CA GLU A 208 3.80 -17.06 0.06
C GLU A 208 3.15 -16.51 -1.22
N ALA A 209 2.20 -15.58 -1.09
CA ALA A 209 1.44 -15.03 -2.21
C ALA A 209 2.30 -14.24 -3.21
N THR A 210 3.32 -13.52 -2.74
CA THR A 210 4.22 -12.72 -3.60
C THR A 210 5.34 -13.52 -4.27
N LEU A 211 5.46 -14.83 -4.00
CA LEU A 211 6.56 -15.65 -4.52
C LEU A 211 6.62 -15.76 -6.07
N PRO A 212 5.49 -15.82 -6.82
CA PRO A 212 5.52 -15.82 -8.28
C PRO A 212 6.04 -14.50 -8.88
N ASP A 213 5.53 -13.36 -8.40
CA ASP A 213 5.97 -12.05 -8.87
C ASP A 213 7.42 -11.75 -8.45
N TYR A 214 7.85 -12.22 -7.27
CA TYR A 214 9.27 -12.19 -6.89
C TYR A 214 10.13 -12.93 -7.92
N ALA A 215 9.73 -14.10 -8.41
CA ALA A 215 10.52 -14.85 -9.40
C ALA A 215 10.62 -14.11 -10.75
N ILE A 216 9.56 -13.42 -11.17
CA ILE A 216 9.56 -12.55 -12.37
C ILE A 216 10.49 -11.35 -12.16
N ALA A 217 10.28 -10.59 -11.07
CA ALA A 217 11.06 -9.40 -10.75
C ALA A 217 12.55 -9.72 -10.55
N ALA A 218 12.87 -10.79 -9.82
CA ALA A 218 14.25 -11.17 -9.55
C ALA A 218 15.02 -11.59 -10.81
N LYS A 219 14.34 -12.19 -11.80
CA LYS A 219 14.93 -12.46 -13.11
C LYS A 219 15.17 -11.15 -13.89
N ALA A 220 14.14 -10.31 -14.04
CA ALA A 220 14.23 -9.06 -14.80
C ALA A 220 15.29 -8.09 -14.24
N LEU A 221 15.35 -7.95 -12.91
CA LEU A 221 16.34 -7.13 -12.21
C LEU A 221 17.74 -7.74 -12.27
N GLY A 222 17.87 -9.08 -12.20
CA GLY A 222 19.13 -9.78 -12.43
C GLY A 222 19.71 -9.55 -13.82
N GLU A 223 18.88 -9.56 -14.87
CA GLU A 223 19.28 -9.25 -16.26
C GLU A 223 19.72 -7.79 -16.45
N LYS A 224 19.30 -6.86 -15.57
CA LYS A 224 19.77 -5.47 -15.51
C LYS A 224 21.00 -5.27 -14.62
N GLY A 225 21.49 -6.33 -13.99
CA GLY A 225 22.64 -6.31 -13.09
C GLY A 225 22.30 -5.84 -11.66
N ILE A 226 21.14 -6.22 -11.11
CA ILE A 226 20.81 -6.06 -9.70
C ILE A 226 20.95 -7.42 -9.00
N ALA A 227 21.75 -7.50 -7.94
CA ALA A 227 21.93 -8.72 -7.18
C ALA A 227 20.70 -9.00 -6.31
N MET A 228 19.96 -10.07 -6.60
CA MET A 228 18.78 -10.46 -5.82
C MET A 228 19.18 -11.44 -4.72
N VAL A 229 18.83 -11.14 -3.48
CA VAL A 229 19.17 -11.94 -2.29
C VAL A 229 17.96 -12.07 -1.39
N THR A 230 17.42 -13.28 -1.25
CA THR A 230 16.39 -13.57 -0.25
C THR A 230 17.05 -14.01 1.05
N ILE A 231 16.67 -13.37 2.16
CA ILE A 231 17.16 -13.62 3.51
C ILE A 231 16.01 -14.13 4.38
N ILE A 232 16.20 -15.30 4.98
CA ILE A 232 15.24 -15.91 5.92
C ILE A 232 15.72 -15.61 7.36
N PRO A 233 14.94 -14.87 8.17
CA PRO A 233 15.32 -14.53 9.56
C PRO A 233 15.24 -15.71 10.55
N ASP A 234 14.43 -16.73 10.25
CA ASP A 234 14.25 -17.92 11.08
C ASP A 234 15.16 -19.06 10.59
N ASP A 235 16.19 -19.40 11.37
CA ASP A 235 17.13 -20.49 11.07
C ASP A 235 16.62 -21.89 11.46
N SER A 236 15.44 -21.99 12.06
CA SER A 236 14.94 -23.26 12.60
C SER A 236 14.82 -24.33 11.53
N ALA A 237 15.11 -25.58 11.90
CA ALA A 237 15.05 -26.71 10.97
C ALA A 237 13.67 -26.87 10.30
N LYS A 238 12.58 -26.42 10.94
CA LYS A 238 11.24 -26.36 10.35
C LYS A 238 11.16 -25.24 9.30
N ALA A 239 11.48 -24.00 9.64
CA ALA A 239 11.43 -22.89 8.68
C ALA A 239 12.29 -23.17 7.44
N LEU A 240 13.52 -23.66 7.63
CA LEU A 240 14.39 -24.02 6.51
C LEU A 240 13.89 -25.23 5.70
N ALA A 241 13.12 -26.15 6.29
CA ALA A 241 12.50 -27.26 5.54
C ALA A 241 11.25 -26.82 4.76
N ASP A 242 10.44 -25.92 5.32
CA ASP A 242 9.26 -25.38 4.65
C ASP A 242 9.66 -24.42 3.51
N ALA A 243 10.65 -23.54 3.74
CA ALA A 243 11.23 -22.68 2.71
C ALA A 243 11.74 -23.49 1.50
N ARG A 244 12.50 -24.56 1.74
CA ARG A 244 12.97 -25.48 0.68
C ARG A 244 11.81 -26.09 -0.12
N ARG A 245 10.68 -26.37 0.52
CA ARG A 245 9.48 -26.91 -0.16
C ARG A 245 8.83 -25.84 -1.05
N MET A 246 8.75 -24.61 -0.57
CA MET A 246 8.10 -23.49 -1.27
C MET A 246 8.92 -22.94 -2.46
N ILE A 247 10.26 -23.00 -2.39
CA ILE A 247 11.13 -22.58 -3.50
C ILE A 247 11.37 -23.66 -4.56
N ALA A 248 11.11 -24.94 -4.26
CA ALA A 248 11.35 -26.03 -5.21
C ALA A 248 10.59 -25.90 -6.55
N PRO A 249 9.34 -25.38 -6.61
CA PRO A 249 8.66 -25.06 -7.87
C PRO A 249 9.37 -24.02 -8.75
N LEU A 250 10.24 -23.18 -8.18
CA LEU A 250 11.08 -22.22 -8.93
C LEU A 250 12.29 -22.90 -9.62
N GLY A 251 12.42 -24.22 -9.47
CA GLY A 251 13.42 -25.06 -10.14
C GLY A 251 14.72 -25.24 -9.35
N ALA A 252 15.64 -26.02 -9.92
CA ALA A 252 16.91 -26.40 -9.28
C ALA A 252 17.91 -25.23 -9.07
N LYS A 253 17.60 -24.05 -9.61
CA LYS A 253 18.31 -22.78 -9.41
C LYS A 253 17.26 -21.67 -9.31
N PRO A 254 16.61 -21.48 -8.15
CA PRO A 254 15.63 -20.42 -7.98
C PRO A 254 16.27 -19.03 -8.21
N PRO A 255 15.52 -18.01 -8.66
CA PRO A 255 16.06 -16.67 -8.85
C PRO A 255 16.66 -16.07 -7.56
N GLY A 256 17.83 -15.43 -7.70
CA GLY A 256 18.59 -14.84 -6.61
C GLY A 256 19.37 -15.85 -5.75
N ALA A 257 20.05 -15.35 -4.72
CA ALA A 257 20.67 -16.16 -3.68
C ALA A 257 19.69 -16.34 -2.51
N TRP A 258 19.50 -17.56 -2.03
CA TRP A 258 18.60 -17.88 -0.92
C TRP A 258 19.40 -18.21 0.34
N LEU A 259 19.39 -17.29 1.30
CA LEU A 259 20.31 -17.24 2.43
C LEU A 259 19.56 -17.18 3.77
N VAL A 260 20.24 -17.58 4.85
CA VAL A 260 19.74 -17.52 6.24
C VAL A 260 20.46 -16.39 6.98
N ASP A 261 19.72 -15.60 7.76
CA ASP A 261 20.28 -14.48 8.53
C ASP A 261 21.20 -14.94 9.70
N GLN A 262 22.00 -14.03 10.24
CA GLN A 262 22.91 -14.30 11.37
C GLN A 262 22.18 -14.26 12.72
N LYS A 263 22.59 -15.06 13.71
CA LYS A 263 21.93 -15.09 15.03
C LYS A 263 22.33 -13.93 15.92
N GLU A 264 23.62 -13.61 15.91
CA GLU A 264 24.25 -12.61 16.78
C GLU A 264 23.89 -11.21 16.29
N ASN A 265 24.18 -10.93 15.01
CA ASN A 265 23.98 -9.65 14.33
C ASN A 265 23.08 -9.77 13.08
N PRO A 266 21.80 -10.19 13.23
CA PRO A 266 20.89 -10.33 12.09
C PRO A 266 20.73 -9.03 11.31
N LEU A 267 20.87 -9.13 9.99
CA LEU A 267 20.62 -8.04 9.04
C LEU A 267 19.17 -7.54 9.16
N ALA A 268 18.22 -8.44 9.46
CA ALA A 268 16.83 -8.07 9.74
C ALA A 268 16.71 -7.07 10.91
N ARG A 269 17.54 -7.21 11.96
CA ARG A 269 17.57 -6.27 13.09
C ARG A 269 18.30 -4.98 12.74
N GLN A 270 19.42 -5.06 12.00
CA GLN A 270 20.17 -3.88 11.55
C GLN A 270 19.31 -2.98 10.65
N LEU A 271 18.53 -3.60 9.75
CA LEU A 271 17.66 -2.93 8.78
C LEU A 271 16.23 -2.68 9.30
N ARG A 272 15.94 -3.01 10.56
CA ARG A 272 14.66 -2.78 11.25
C ARG A 272 13.45 -3.40 10.55
N VAL A 273 13.61 -4.61 10.02
CA VAL A 273 12.55 -5.39 9.41
C VAL A 273 11.49 -5.73 10.46
N GLN A 274 10.27 -5.24 10.27
CA GLN A 274 9.12 -5.42 11.19
C GLN A 274 7.93 -6.14 10.55
N ALA A 275 7.85 -6.16 9.21
CA ALA A 275 6.89 -6.91 8.42
C ALA A 275 7.64 -7.76 7.36
N LEU A 276 6.94 -8.75 6.80
CA LEU A 276 7.45 -9.61 5.73
C LEU A 276 6.34 -9.83 4.68
N PRO A 277 6.64 -9.84 3.38
CA PRO A 277 7.95 -9.61 2.78
C PRO A 277 8.36 -8.13 2.87
N LEU A 278 9.66 -7.85 2.87
CA LEU A 278 10.19 -6.48 2.88
C LEU A 278 11.46 -6.41 2.03
N PHE A 279 11.60 -5.37 1.21
CA PHE A 279 12.72 -5.18 0.30
C PHE A 279 13.64 -4.06 0.81
N VAL A 280 14.95 -4.31 0.81
CA VAL A 280 15.99 -3.31 1.07
C VAL A 280 16.94 -3.23 -0.12
N LEU A 281 16.97 -2.08 -0.80
CA LEU A 281 17.90 -1.81 -1.90
C LEU A 281 19.18 -1.18 -1.34
N VAL A 282 20.34 -1.68 -1.77
CA VAL A 282 21.66 -1.30 -1.24
C VAL A 282 22.65 -1.03 -2.37
N SER A 283 23.33 0.12 -2.31
CA SER A 283 24.39 0.54 -3.25
C SER A 283 25.68 -0.29 -3.14
N LYS A 284 26.58 -0.16 -4.13
CA LYS A 284 27.93 -0.75 -4.10
C LYS A 284 28.77 -0.35 -2.89
N GLU A 285 28.49 0.79 -2.27
CA GLU A 285 29.21 1.28 -1.09
C GLU A 285 28.60 0.80 0.23
N GLY A 286 27.52 0.00 0.18
CA GLY A 286 26.82 -0.53 1.35
C GLY A 286 25.78 0.43 1.94
N ARG A 287 25.48 1.55 1.28
CA ARG A 287 24.42 2.49 1.69
C ARG A 287 23.04 1.96 1.29
N VAL A 288 22.09 2.01 2.22
CA VAL A 288 20.67 1.74 1.94
C VAL A 288 20.10 2.87 1.06
N LEU A 289 19.35 2.48 0.02
CA LEU A 289 18.72 3.37 -0.95
C LEU A 289 17.19 3.31 -0.92
N PHE A 290 16.63 2.18 -0.49
CA PHE A 290 15.21 1.97 -0.21
C PHE A 290 15.10 0.90 0.89
N ASN A 291 14.07 0.99 1.74
CA ASN A 291 13.74 0.00 2.76
C ASN A 291 12.22 0.07 3.02
N GLY A 292 11.46 -0.92 2.54
CA GLY A 292 10.00 -0.87 2.56
C GLY A 292 9.32 -2.04 1.83
N ASP A 293 8.04 -1.88 1.55
CA ASP A 293 7.20 -2.89 0.89
C ASP A 293 7.59 -3.08 -0.59
N PRO A 294 7.61 -4.30 -1.15
CA PRO A 294 7.92 -4.54 -2.58
C PRO A 294 6.94 -3.88 -3.57
N THR A 295 5.74 -3.49 -3.13
CA THR A 295 4.74 -2.80 -3.97
C THR A 295 4.93 -1.29 -4.04
N ASP A 296 5.69 -0.70 -3.10
CA ASP A 296 5.94 0.73 -2.98
C ASP A 296 6.72 1.28 -4.19
N ASP A 297 6.18 2.32 -4.83
CA ASP A 297 6.78 2.91 -6.03
C ASP A 297 8.16 3.53 -5.76
N GLY A 298 8.46 3.90 -4.51
CA GLY A 298 9.79 4.36 -4.07
C GLY A 298 10.90 3.33 -4.31
N LEU A 299 10.60 2.03 -4.40
CA LEU A 299 11.54 1.00 -4.82
C LEU A 299 11.95 1.19 -6.29
N TRP A 300 10.97 1.41 -7.16
CA TRP A 300 11.18 1.59 -8.60
C TRP A 300 11.84 2.92 -8.91
N ASP A 301 11.45 3.95 -8.17
CA ASP A 301 12.07 5.27 -8.17
C ASP A 301 13.56 5.21 -7.78
N ALA A 302 13.90 4.42 -6.75
CA ALA A 302 15.28 4.19 -6.33
C ALA A 302 16.08 3.33 -7.34
N LEU A 303 15.43 2.39 -8.04
CA LEU A 303 16.04 1.60 -9.11
C LEU A 303 16.31 2.44 -10.37
N LEU A 304 15.38 3.29 -10.79
CA LEU A 304 15.55 4.20 -11.94
C LEU A 304 16.70 5.20 -11.72
N LYS A 305 16.94 5.62 -10.47
CA LYS A 305 18.09 6.45 -10.05
C LYS A 305 19.44 5.70 -10.15
N ILE A 306 19.45 4.36 -10.23
CA ILE A 306 20.64 3.53 -10.47
C ILE A 306 20.82 3.26 -11.97
N ASP A 307 19.73 2.97 -12.68
CA ASP A 307 19.72 2.72 -14.12
C ASP A 307 18.32 3.02 -14.73
N PRO A 308 18.18 4.11 -15.52
CA PRO A 308 16.94 4.45 -16.22
C PRO A 308 16.47 3.41 -17.26
N GLN A 309 17.27 2.36 -17.55
CA GLN A 309 16.84 1.23 -18.37
C GLN A 309 16.20 0.09 -17.57
N ILE A 310 16.10 0.19 -16.24
CA ILE A 310 15.27 -0.72 -15.44
C ILE A 310 13.79 -0.37 -15.68
N GLN A 311 12.96 -1.40 -15.82
CA GLN A 311 11.52 -1.28 -15.98
C GLN A 311 10.85 -2.20 -14.96
N ARG A 312 9.73 -1.76 -14.37
CA ARG A 312 8.86 -2.63 -13.58
C ARG A 312 8.28 -3.70 -14.53
N PRO A 313 8.50 -5.00 -14.29
CA PRO A 313 7.86 -6.02 -15.10
C PRO A 313 6.36 -6.02 -14.82
N GLU A 314 5.57 -6.46 -15.80
CA GLU A 314 4.16 -6.78 -15.59
C GLU A 314 4.08 -7.96 -14.61
N SER A 315 3.71 -7.68 -13.35
CA SER A 315 3.28 -8.68 -12.39
C SER A 315 1.97 -9.31 -12.85
N HIS A 316 1.80 -10.62 -12.66
CA HIS A 316 0.51 -11.27 -12.90
C HIS A 316 -0.39 -11.01 -11.70
N GLY A 317 -0.89 -9.78 -11.61
CA GLY A 317 -1.78 -9.34 -10.55
C GLY A 317 -2.90 -10.35 -10.34
N ILE A 318 -3.00 -10.84 -9.10
CA ILE A 318 -4.15 -11.64 -8.67
C ILE A 318 -5.35 -10.70 -8.73
N GLY A 319 -6.20 -10.87 -9.74
CA GLY A 319 -7.36 -10.02 -9.94
C GLY A 319 -8.32 -10.10 -8.77
N GLU A 320 -8.76 -8.92 -8.30
CA GLU A 320 -9.92 -8.75 -7.43
C GLU A 320 -11.23 -8.92 -8.23
#